data_AF-A0A1W9L863-F1
#
_entry.id   AF-A0A1W9L863-F1
#
_cell.length_a   1.000
_cell.length_b   1.000
_cell.length_c   1.000
_cell.angle_alpha   90.00
_cell.angle_beta   90.00
_cell.angle_gamma   90.00
#
_symmetry.space_group_name_H-M   'P 1'
#
loop_
_entity.id
_entity.type
_entity.pdbx_description
1 polymer ?
#
loop_
_entity_poly.entity_id
_entity_poly.type
_entity_poly.pdbx_seq_one_letter_code
_entity_poly.pdbx_strand_id
1 'polypeptide(L)'
;MCDVDEGKLAAARKTFAGAEGYADFRKVMERKDVDAVICGTVDHGHVLVSMATMQAGKDVYCEKPLTLTIDEGRRLVEVQRKTGRILQTGTQQRSSERFRIAVDMIRNGRIGKLQKAEVWLPAGLRAGPFATPPVPAGFDFDFWMGPTPRPPASSPALCASHMVTG
;
A
#
# COMPACT_ATOMS: atom_id res chain seq x y z
N MET A 1 5.65 -3.31 13.72
CA MET A 1 5.74 -2.16 12.78
C MET A 1 6.97 -2.35 11.90
N CYS A 2 6.93 -1.92 10.65
CA CYS A 2 8.07 -2.10 9.74
C CYS A 2 8.24 -0.86 8.86
N ASP A 3 9.45 -0.30 8.83
CA ASP A 3 9.79 0.84 7.98
C ASP A 3 11.30 0.85 7.68
N VAL A 4 11.68 1.26 6.48
CA VAL A 4 13.07 1.42 6.03
C VAL A 4 13.70 2.72 6.54
N ASP A 5 12.87 3.65 7.02
CA ASP A 5 13.27 4.89 7.67
C ASP A 5 13.30 4.69 9.20
N GLU A 6 14.50 4.72 9.77
CA GLU A 6 14.70 4.57 11.23
C GLU A 6 13.95 5.65 12.03
N GLY A 7 13.85 6.87 11.50
CA GLY A 7 13.14 7.98 12.11
C GLY A 7 11.63 7.74 12.15
N LYS A 8 11.04 7.28 11.04
CA LYS A 8 9.62 6.89 10.98
C LYS A 8 9.34 5.72 11.92
N LEU A 9 10.21 4.70 11.95
CA LEU A 9 10.07 3.57 12.85
C LEU A 9 10.15 3.97 14.33
N ALA A 10 11.07 4.89 14.68
CA ALA A 10 11.21 5.41 16.03
C ALA A 10 9.98 6.24 16.46
N ALA A 11 9.44 7.08 15.57
CA ALA A 11 8.21 7.83 15.83
C ALA A 11 7.02 6.90 16.05
N ALA A 12 6.86 5.91 15.18
CA ALA A 12 5.86 4.86 15.26
C ALA A 12 5.89 4.11 16.62
N ARG A 13 7.08 3.71 17.10
CA ARG A 13 7.23 3.03 18.40
C ARG A 13 6.80 3.89 19.60
N LYS A 14 6.87 5.22 19.49
CA LYS A 14 6.36 6.13 20.54
C LYS A 14 4.83 6.16 20.57
N THR A 15 4.19 6.08 19.41
CA THR A 15 2.72 6.05 19.30
C THR A 15 2.15 4.70 19.73
N PHE A 16 2.82 3.61 19.37
CA PHE A 16 2.38 2.24 19.64
C PHE A 16 3.33 1.54 20.60
N ALA A 17 3.21 1.88 21.89
CA ALA A 17 4.05 1.31 22.95
C ALA A 17 3.95 -0.23 22.97
N GLY A 18 5.11 -0.90 23.00
CA GLY A 18 5.20 -2.37 23.00
C GLY A 18 5.20 -3.01 21.61
N ALA A 19 4.99 -2.26 20.53
CA ALA A 19 5.10 -2.79 19.19
C ALA A 19 6.58 -2.95 18.79
N GLU A 20 6.97 -4.16 18.41
CA GLU A 20 8.30 -4.41 17.84
C GLU A 20 8.45 -3.73 16.49
N GLY A 21 9.63 -3.14 16.24
CA GLY A 21 9.94 -2.48 14.97
C GLY A 21 10.96 -3.26 14.17
N TYR A 22 10.75 -3.35 12.86
CA TYR A 22 11.60 -4.05 11.90
C TYR A 22 11.99 -3.10 10.76
N ALA A 23 13.21 -3.24 10.23
CA ALA A 23 13.61 -2.55 8.99
C ALA A 23 13.27 -3.38 7.73
N ASP A 24 13.03 -4.67 7.91
CA ASP A 24 12.79 -5.64 6.84
C ASP A 24 11.45 -6.35 7.06
N PHE A 25 10.52 -6.19 6.12
CA PHE A 25 9.18 -6.76 6.22
C PHE A 25 9.21 -8.29 6.29
N ARG A 26 10.26 -8.95 5.76
CA ARG A 26 10.40 -10.41 5.79
C ARG A 26 10.46 -10.93 7.23
N LYS A 27 11.01 -10.15 8.16
CA LYS A 27 11.02 -10.47 9.59
C LYS A 27 9.64 -10.43 10.23
N VAL A 28 8.75 -9.55 9.76
CA VAL A 28 7.34 -9.59 10.16
C VAL A 28 6.66 -10.85 9.66
N MET A 29 7.02 -11.35 8.48
CA MET A 29 6.44 -12.57 7.93
C MET A 29 6.87 -13.84 8.70
N GLU A 30 8.07 -13.84 9.28
CA GLU A 30 8.57 -14.93 10.15
C GLU A 30 7.84 -15.02 11.50
N ARG A 31 7.13 -13.96 11.92
CA ARG A 31 6.42 -13.91 13.21
C ARG A 31 5.19 -14.80 13.21
N LYS A 32 5.09 -15.71 14.19
CA LYS A 32 3.95 -16.64 14.32
C LYS A 32 2.72 -16.02 14.99
N ASP A 33 2.90 -14.94 15.71
CA ASP A 33 1.89 -14.17 16.43
C ASP A 33 1.27 -13.04 15.60
N VAL A 34 1.64 -12.93 14.31
CA VAL A 34 1.03 -11.97 13.38
C VAL A 34 0.08 -12.70 12.45
N ASP A 35 -1.20 -12.39 12.54
CA ASP A 35 -2.26 -12.97 11.69
C ASP A 35 -2.45 -12.21 10.37
N ALA A 36 -2.26 -10.89 10.41
CA ALA A 36 -2.51 -10.02 9.27
C ALA A 36 -1.52 -8.84 9.19
N VAL A 37 -1.34 -8.31 7.98
CA VAL A 37 -0.47 -7.15 7.70
C VAL A 37 -1.28 -6.04 7.03
N ILE A 38 -1.08 -4.81 7.52
CA ILE A 38 -1.52 -3.59 6.83
C ILE A 38 -0.31 -3.03 6.08
N CYS A 39 -0.36 -3.11 4.76
CA CYS A 39 0.67 -2.66 3.84
C CYS A 39 0.31 -1.27 3.31
N GLY A 40 0.97 -0.25 3.86
CA GLY A 40 0.91 1.15 3.39
C GLY A 40 2.27 1.65 2.94
N THR A 41 3.10 0.78 2.37
CA THR A 41 4.43 1.15 1.84
C THR A 41 4.28 1.90 0.51
N VAL A 42 5.40 2.15 -0.17
CA VAL A 42 5.41 2.75 -1.51
C VAL A 42 4.81 1.83 -2.57
N ASP A 43 4.21 2.43 -3.59
CA ASP A 43 3.40 1.75 -4.61
C ASP A 43 4.13 0.57 -5.29
N HIS A 44 5.43 0.71 -5.59
CA HIS A 44 6.24 -0.36 -6.21
C HIS A 44 6.57 -1.52 -5.26
N GLY A 45 6.38 -1.35 -3.96
CA GLY A 45 6.58 -2.38 -2.94
C GLY A 45 5.32 -3.21 -2.64
N HIS A 46 4.13 -2.71 -3.00
CA HIS A 46 2.85 -3.30 -2.60
C HIS A 46 2.68 -4.77 -2.98
N VAL A 47 3.01 -5.12 -4.24
CA VAL A 47 2.85 -6.50 -4.75
C VAL A 47 3.79 -7.45 -4.03
N LEU A 48 5.05 -7.05 -3.85
CA LEU A 48 6.08 -7.84 -3.18
C LEU A 48 5.67 -8.16 -1.74
N VAL A 49 5.31 -7.13 -0.97
CA VAL A 49 4.92 -7.28 0.43
C VAL A 49 3.64 -8.09 0.55
N SER A 50 2.64 -7.85 -0.31
CA SER A 50 1.36 -8.57 -0.28
C SER A 50 1.52 -10.05 -0.62
N MET A 51 2.30 -10.39 -1.66
CA MET A 51 2.57 -11.79 -2.00
C MET A 51 3.34 -12.50 -0.89
N ALA A 52 4.38 -11.87 -0.34
CA ALA A 52 5.17 -12.45 0.75
C ALA A 52 4.31 -12.68 2.01
N THR A 53 3.42 -11.74 2.32
CA THR A 53 2.48 -11.86 3.45
C THR A 53 1.57 -13.07 3.27
N MET A 54 0.93 -13.19 2.10
CA MET A 54 0.01 -14.30 1.83
C MET A 54 0.74 -15.65 1.80
N GLN A 55 1.94 -15.70 1.24
CA GLN A 55 2.78 -16.91 1.22
C GLN A 55 3.24 -17.34 2.62
N ALA A 56 3.40 -16.39 3.54
CA ALA A 56 3.67 -16.66 4.95
C ALA A 56 2.42 -17.08 5.75
N GLY A 57 1.28 -17.29 5.08
CA GLY A 57 0.04 -17.73 5.72
C GLY A 57 -0.76 -16.63 6.41
N LYS A 58 -0.46 -15.36 6.13
CA LYS A 58 -1.09 -14.19 6.75
C LYS A 58 -2.06 -13.49 5.82
N ASP A 59 -3.06 -12.84 6.39
CA ASP A 59 -3.96 -11.98 5.62
C ASP A 59 -3.31 -10.60 5.37
N VAL A 60 -3.75 -9.91 4.31
CA VAL A 60 -3.18 -8.61 3.96
C VAL A 60 -4.25 -7.60 3.57
N TYR A 61 -4.15 -6.43 4.19
CA TYR A 61 -4.77 -5.20 3.71
C TYR A 61 -3.68 -4.37 3.03
N CYS A 62 -3.85 -4.00 1.76
CA CYS A 62 -2.87 -3.20 1.03
C CYS A 62 -3.48 -1.90 0.54
N GLU A 63 -2.85 -0.77 0.82
CA GLU A 63 -3.29 0.54 0.34
C GLU A 63 -3.29 0.65 -1.18
N LYS A 64 -4.05 1.62 -1.69
CA LYS A 64 -4.13 1.92 -3.12
C LYS A 64 -2.95 2.82 -3.56
N PRO A 65 -2.47 2.69 -4.81
CA PRO A 65 -2.83 1.70 -5.82
C PRO A 65 -2.28 0.30 -5.48
N LEU A 66 -3.07 -0.76 -5.72
CA LEU A 66 -2.65 -2.11 -5.35
C LEU A 66 -1.42 -2.61 -6.14
N THR A 67 -1.38 -2.29 -7.43
CA THR A 67 -0.33 -2.71 -8.37
C THR A 67 -0.01 -1.57 -9.33
N LEU A 68 1.18 -1.60 -9.93
CA LEU A 68 1.58 -0.66 -10.99
C LEU A 68 1.22 -1.19 -12.38
N THR A 69 1.11 -2.51 -12.53
CA THR A 69 0.76 -3.16 -13.81
C THR A 69 -0.37 -4.17 -13.69
N ILE A 70 -0.99 -4.50 -14.83
CA ILE A 70 -2.02 -5.55 -14.92
C ILE A 70 -1.40 -6.93 -14.65
N ASP A 71 -0.18 -7.17 -15.11
CA ASP A 71 0.52 -8.44 -14.94
C ASP A 71 0.80 -8.74 -13.46
N GLU A 72 1.26 -7.74 -12.72
CA GLU A 72 1.38 -7.81 -11.25
C GLU A 72 0.04 -8.16 -10.59
N GLY A 73 -1.05 -7.52 -11.02
CA GLY A 73 -2.39 -7.81 -10.51
C GLY A 73 -2.82 -9.26 -10.73
N ARG A 74 -2.53 -9.82 -11.92
CA ARG A 74 -2.82 -11.23 -12.23
C ARG A 74 -2.02 -12.18 -11.33
N ARG A 75 -0.72 -11.93 -11.17
CA ARG A 75 0.16 -12.74 -10.29
C ARG A 75 -0.29 -12.67 -8.83
N LEU A 76 -0.71 -11.49 -8.37
CA LEU A 76 -1.22 -11.31 -7.01
C LEU A 76 -2.50 -12.11 -6.78
N VAL A 77 -3.42 -12.13 -7.74
CA VAL A 77 -4.64 -12.97 -7.70
C VAL A 77 -4.29 -14.45 -7.70
N GLU A 78 -3.30 -14.89 -8.47
CA GLU A 78 -2.84 -16.29 -8.45
C GLU A 78 -2.33 -16.70 -7.08
N VAL A 79 -1.50 -15.87 -6.44
CA VAL A 79 -1.01 -16.14 -5.07
C VAL A 79 -2.15 -16.15 -4.07
N GLN A 80 -3.07 -15.19 -4.16
CA GLN A 80 -4.25 -15.14 -3.29
C GLN A 80 -5.06 -16.45 -3.42
N ARG A 81 -5.32 -16.92 -4.65
CA ARG A 81 -6.03 -18.19 -4.89
C ARG A 81 -5.28 -19.42 -4.38
N LYS A 82 -3.95 -19.46 -4.56
CA LYS A 82 -3.10 -20.58 -4.11
C LYS A 82 -3.03 -20.68 -2.58
N THR A 83 -2.95 -19.55 -1.90
CA THR A 83 -2.77 -19.48 -0.45
C THR A 83 -4.10 -19.44 0.31
N GLY A 84 -5.19 -19.05 -0.36
CA GLY A 84 -6.51 -18.88 0.24
C GLY A 84 -6.56 -17.78 1.31
N ARG A 85 -5.57 -16.88 1.34
CA ARG A 85 -5.51 -15.76 2.27
C ARG A 85 -6.43 -14.62 1.84
N ILE A 86 -6.82 -13.79 2.80
CA ILE A 86 -7.60 -12.59 2.54
C ILE A 86 -6.65 -11.52 2.01
N LEU A 87 -6.99 -10.96 0.84
CA LEU A 87 -6.37 -9.79 0.26
C LEU A 87 -7.44 -8.70 0.12
N GLN A 88 -7.28 -7.62 0.88
CA GLN A 88 -8.16 -6.46 0.82
C GLN A 88 -7.39 -5.23 0.33
N THR A 89 -7.87 -4.60 -0.75
CA THR A 89 -7.30 -3.33 -1.22
C THR A 89 -7.94 -2.16 -0.48
N GLY A 90 -7.14 -1.11 -0.22
CA GLY A 90 -7.55 0.10 0.49
C GLY A 90 -8.47 1.05 -0.27
N THR A 91 -9.50 0.51 -0.92
CA THR A 91 -10.56 1.30 -1.56
C THR A 91 -11.60 1.74 -0.52
N GLN A 92 -11.16 2.48 0.49
CA GLN A 92 -11.94 2.92 1.67
C GLN A 92 -13.30 3.53 1.29
N GLN A 93 -13.35 4.31 0.21
CA GLN A 93 -14.58 4.93 -0.29
C GLN A 93 -15.72 3.92 -0.54
N ARG A 94 -15.41 2.70 -0.99
CA ARG A 94 -16.42 1.64 -1.25
C ARG A 94 -17.10 1.14 0.02
N SER A 95 -16.45 1.29 1.17
CA SER A 95 -16.96 0.89 2.48
C SER A 95 -17.62 2.04 3.23
N SER A 96 -17.52 3.28 2.72
CA SER A 96 -18.14 4.44 3.34
C SER A 96 -19.67 4.36 3.31
N GLU A 97 -20.30 4.92 4.34
CA GLU A 97 -21.75 4.88 4.55
C GLU A 97 -22.54 5.34 3.31
N ARG A 98 -22.16 6.47 2.72
CA ARG A 98 -22.86 7.04 1.55
C ARG A 98 -22.87 6.09 0.35
N PHE A 99 -21.73 5.43 0.08
CA PHE A 99 -21.64 4.46 -1.01
C PHE A 99 -22.40 3.19 -0.70
N ARG A 100 -22.40 2.73 0.56
CA ARG A 100 -23.19 1.58 0.99
C ARG A 100 -24.69 1.82 0.82
N ILE A 101 -25.19 2.98 1.26
CA ILE A 101 -26.60 3.38 1.08
C ILE A 101 -26.97 3.42 -0.41
N ALA A 102 -26.14 4.05 -1.25
CA ALA A 102 -26.39 4.12 -2.69
C ALA A 102 -26.49 2.72 -3.32
N VAL A 103 -25.56 1.81 -2.97
CA VAL A 103 -25.56 0.43 -3.44
C VAL A 103 -26.78 -0.34 -2.93
N ASP A 104 -27.19 -0.14 -1.67
CA ASP A 104 -28.36 -0.79 -1.09
C ASP A 104 -29.65 -0.32 -1.75
N MET A 105 -29.79 0.98 -2.06
CA MET A 105 -30.93 1.50 -2.81
C MET A 105 -31.04 0.88 -4.20
N ILE A 106 -29.91 0.72 -4.90
CA ILE A 106 -29.85 0.10 -6.22
C ILE A 106 -30.24 -1.39 -6.13
N ARG A 107 -29.61 -2.15 -5.22
CA ARG A 107 -29.83 -3.60 -5.08
C ARG A 107 -31.26 -3.94 -4.66
N ASN A 108 -31.89 -3.09 -3.86
CA ASN A 108 -33.28 -3.26 -3.44
C ASN A 108 -34.30 -2.63 -4.41
N GLY A 109 -33.87 -2.24 -5.62
CA GLY A 109 -34.77 -1.73 -6.67
C GLY A 109 -35.41 -0.37 -6.38
N ARG A 110 -34.90 0.39 -5.39
CA ARG A 110 -35.51 1.66 -4.94
C ARG A 110 -35.50 2.76 -5.99
N ILE A 111 -34.63 2.66 -7.00
CA ILE A 111 -34.51 3.62 -8.11
C ILE A 111 -34.95 3.03 -9.46
N GLY A 112 -35.52 1.81 -9.49
CA GLY A 112 -35.76 1.07 -10.72
C GLY A 112 -34.48 0.59 -11.41
N LYS A 113 -34.48 0.48 -12.74
CA LYS A 113 -33.32 0.03 -13.52
C LYS A 113 -32.29 1.16 -13.65
N LEU A 114 -31.10 0.97 -13.08
CA LEU A 114 -29.97 1.89 -13.23
C LEU A 114 -29.66 2.12 -14.72
N GLN A 115 -29.71 3.39 -15.17
CA GLN A 115 -29.41 3.78 -16.56
C GLN A 115 -28.02 4.38 -16.73
N LYS A 116 -27.56 5.18 -15.76
CA LYS A 116 -26.33 5.97 -15.85
C LYS A 116 -25.74 6.19 -14.47
N ALA A 117 -24.40 6.16 -14.37
CA ALA A 117 -23.64 6.60 -13.22
C ALA A 117 -22.59 7.61 -13.69
N GLU A 118 -22.57 8.79 -13.08
CA GLU A 118 -21.58 9.83 -13.36
C GLU A 118 -20.62 9.94 -12.19
N VAL A 119 -19.32 9.96 -12.49
CA VAL A 119 -18.25 9.98 -11.49
C VAL A 119 -17.36 11.17 -11.77
N TRP A 120 -17.15 11.97 -10.74
CA TRP A 120 -16.26 13.12 -10.76
C TRP A 120 -15.13 12.89 -9.78
N LEU A 121 -13.90 13.12 -10.24
CA LEU A 121 -12.71 13.15 -9.38
C LEU A 121 -12.24 14.60 -9.35
N PRO A 122 -11.82 15.13 -8.18
CA PRO A 122 -11.11 16.39 -8.15
C PRO A 122 -9.90 16.29 -9.08
N ALA A 123 -9.52 17.40 -9.72
CA ALA A 123 -8.25 17.44 -10.45
C ALA A 123 -7.15 16.99 -9.49
N GLY A 124 -6.48 15.89 -9.81
CA GLY A 124 -5.34 15.42 -9.02
C GLY A 124 -4.27 16.50 -8.94
N LEU A 125 -3.44 16.45 -7.91
CA LEU A 125 -2.27 17.32 -7.79
C LEU A 125 -1.39 17.13 -9.03
N ARG A 126 -1.49 18.04 -10.00
CA ARG A 126 -0.51 18.17 -11.09
C ARG A 126 0.63 19.02 -10.53
N ALA A 127 1.54 18.36 -9.84
CA ALA A 127 2.75 18.99 -9.32
C ALA A 127 3.97 18.59 -10.16
N GLY A 128 4.96 19.47 -10.19
CA GLY A 128 6.20 19.28 -10.93
C GLY A 128 6.83 20.61 -11.36
N PRO A 129 8.15 20.68 -11.54
CA PRO A 129 9.12 19.61 -11.24
C PRO A 129 9.25 19.37 -9.73
N PHE A 130 9.42 18.10 -9.33
CA PHE A 130 9.63 17.74 -7.92
C PHE A 130 11.10 17.93 -7.55
N ALA A 131 11.36 18.46 -6.35
CA ALA A 131 12.69 18.49 -5.79
C ALA A 131 13.19 17.06 -5.54
N THR A 132 14.49 16.87 -5.71
CA THR A 132 15.21 15.60 -5.57
C THR A 132 16.22 15.71 -4.41
N PRO A 133 15.74 15.75 -3.15
CA PRO A 133 16.63 15.87 -2.01
C PRO A 133 17.54 14.63 -1.89
N PRO A 134 18.69 14.77 -1.21
CA PRO A 134 19.52 13.62 -0.89
C PRO A 134 18.76 12.65 0.01
N VAL A 135 19.15 11.38 -0.05
CA VAL A 135 18.66 10.34 0.85
C VAL A 135 18.93 10.73 2.31
N PRO A 136 17.91 10.78 3.18
CA PRO A 136 18.10 11.08 4.60
C PRO A 136 18.99 10.05 5.31
N ALA A 137 19.69 10.49 6.35
CA ALA A 137 20.43 9.57 7.22
C ALA A 137 19.47 8.59 7.90
N GLY A 138 19.85 7.30 7.98
CA GLY A 138 19.00 6.25 8.57
C GLY A 138 17.86 5.77 7.66
N PHE A 139 17.88 6.12 6.36
CA PHE A 139 16.94 5.61 5.36
C PHE A 139 17.61 4.56 4.47
N ASP A 140 17.11 3.33 4.47
CA ASP A 140 17.61 2.27 3.58
C ASP A 140 17.06 2.45 2.16
N PHE A 141 17.75 3.29 1.38
CA PHE A 141 17.34 3.62 0.01
C PHE A 141 17.40 2.43 -0.94
N ASP A 142 18.39 1.54 -0.78
CA ASP A 142 18.53 0.38 -1.66
C ASP A 142 17.38 -0.63 -1.42
N PHE A 143 17.00 -0.85 -0.16
CA PHE A 143 15.83 -1.67 0.16
C PHE A 143 14.52 -1.00 -0.28
N TRP A 144 14.39 0.31 -0.06
CA TRP A 144 13.24 1.10 -0.49
C TRP A 144 13.04 1.02 -2.01
N MET A 145 14.10 1.17 -2.80
CA MET A 145 14.07 1.06 -4.26
C MET A 145 13.60 -0.33 -4.71
N GLY A 146 14.06 -1.38 -4.04
CA GLY A 146 13.73 -2.76 -4.39
C GLY A 146 14.04 -3.05 -5.86
N PRO A 147 13.07 -3.53 -6.67
CA PRO A 147 13.30 -3.87 -8.07
C PRO A 147 13.27 -2.67 -9.04
N THR A 148 13.09 -1.44 -8.55
CA THR A 148 12.97 -0.27 -9.42
C THR A 148 14.31 0.09 -10.09
N PRO A 149 14.30 0.65 -11.31
CA PRO A 149 15.54 1.05 -11.99
C PRO A 149 16.31 2.08 -11.16
N ARG A 150 17.61 1.85 -10.96
CA ARG A 150 18.46 2.81 -10.23
C ARG A 150 18.48 4.16 -10.94
N PRO A 151 18.29 5.28 -10.21
CA PRO A 151 18.47 6.59 -10.80
C PRO A 151 19.96 6.81 -11.17
N PRO A 152 20.26 7.78 -12.04
CA PRO A 152 21.64 8.15 -12.34
C PRO A 152 22.43 8.46 -11.06
N ALA A 153 23.71 8.08 -11.01
CA ALA A 153 24.59 8.31 -9.85
C ALA A 153 24.68 9.78 -9.43
N SER A 154 24.42 10.72 -10.35
CA SER A 154 24.37 12.15 -10.12
C SER A 154 23.10 12.63 -9.39
N SER A 155 22.10 11.76 -9.18
CA SER A 155 20.85 12.12 -8.50
C SER A 155 20.19 10.90 -7.81
N PRO A 156 20.76 10.38 -6.71
CA PRO A 156 20.06 9.43 -5.84
C PRO A 156 18.93 10.17 -5.12
N ALA A 157 17.78 10.23 -5.78
CA ALA A 157 16.70 11.12 -5.39
C ALA A 157 15.46 10.36 -4.96
N LEU A 158 14.92 10.73 -3.80
CA LEU A 158 13.56 10.39 -3.44
C LEU A 158 12.61 11.32 -4.20
N CYS A 159 11.68 10.76 -4.98
CA CYS A 159 10.59 11.57 -5.52
C CYS A 159 9.71 12.04 -4.36
N ALA A 160 9.65 13.37 -4.16
CA ALA A 160 8.95 13.99 -3.04
C ALA A 160 7.47 13.60 -2.91
N SER A 161 6.83 13.09 -3.98
CA SER A 161 5.45 12.58 -3.93
C SER A 161 5.27 11.39 -2.98
N HIS A 162 6.33 10.68 -2.61
CA HIS A 162 6.30 9.53 -1.69
C HIS A 162 6.60 9.92 -0.24
N MET A 163 7.02 11.16 0.02
CA MET A 163 7.21 11.70 1.38
C MET A 163 5.97 12.44 1.91
N VAL A 164 4.96 12.67 1.07
CA VAL A 164 3.67 13.28 1.46
C VAL A 164 2.64 12.19 1.77
N THR A 165 2.94 11.34 2.75
CA THR A 165 1.92 10.59 3.49
C THR A 165 2.25 10.67 4.98
N GLY A 166 1.34 11.30 5.73
CA GLY A 166 1.46 11.58 7.17
C GLY A 166 1.47 13.06 7.47
#